data_AF-A0ABD3FFD3-F1
#
_entry.id   AF-A0ABD3FFD3-F1
#
_cell.length_a   1.000
_cell.length_b   1.000
_cell.length_c   1.000
_cell.angle_alpha   90.00
_cell.angle_beta   90.00
_cell.angle_gamma   90.00
#
_symmetry.space_group_name_H-M   'P 1'
#
loop_
_entity.id
_entity.type
_entity.pdbx_description
1 polymer ?
#
loop_
_entity_poly.entity_id
_entity_poly.type
_entity_poly.pdbx_seq_one_letter_code
_entity_poly.pdbx_strand_id
1 'polypeptide(L)'
;MKRISVTGCVLLLSSVQAVPMFVTRIPNGDNVPGIKALGHEDTIGEDTTRNLFGIAFEEAGTEWTKELCEADSDEDGQTNGQELGDPCCIWKEGDNPLRTVGVSHPGDKSKISDKSRWTKLDCEAVKAQAEAKAEAEADAKASKNSPDGGEDSDVDISMGASDTSGAEGFTTSIALVAIPVVLQLLW
;
A
#
# COMPACT_ATOMS: atom_id res chain seq x y z
N MET A 1 8.75 -56.78 -28.18
CA MET A 1 7.80 -55.76 -27.67
C MET A 1 8.54 -54.84 -26.72
N LYS A 2 8.53 -53.52 -26.96
CA LYS A 2 8.86 -52.48 -25.97
C LYS A 2 8.20 -51.18 -26.44
N ARG A 3 7.08 -50.83 -25.81
CA ARG A 3 6.38 -49.55 -26.02
C ARG A 3 7.07 -48.53 -25.12
N ILE A 4 7.74 -47.54 -25.69
CA ILE A 4 8.34 -46.43 -24.95
C ILE A 4 7.20 -45.44 -24.72
N SER A 5 6.70 -45.38 -23.49
CA SER A 5 5.71 -44.39 -23.07
C SER A 5 6.45 -43.11 -22.69
N VAL A 6 6.33 -42.07 -23.51
CA VAL A 6 6.84 -40.73 -23.21
C VAL A 6 5.75 -40.00 -22.42
N THR A 7 5.89 -39.99 -21.09
CA THR A 7 5.04 -39.16 -20.24
C THR A 7 5.48 -37.71 -20.39
N GLY A 8 4.72 -36.92 -21.15
CA GLY A 8 4.95 -35.48 -21.29
C GLY A 8 4.63 -34.75 -19.99
N CYS A 9 5.64 -34.13 -19.39
CA CYS A 9 5.48 -33.25 -18.23
C CYS A 9 4.93 -31.90 -18.73
N VAL A 10 3.65 -31.62 -18.48
CA VAL A 10 3.03 -30.32 -18.80
C VAL A 10 3.46 -29.31 -17.74
N LEU A 11 4.37 -28.41 -18.11
CA LEU A 11 4.77 -27.28 -17.28
C LEU A 11 3.72 -26.17 -17.42
N LEU A 12 2.92 -25.98 -16.38
CA LEU A 12 2.03 -24.82 -16.26
C LEU A 12 2.89 -23.59 -15.95
N LEU A 13 3.09 -22.73 -16.95
CA LEU A 13 3.77 -21.44 -16.78
C LEU A 13 2.78 -20.46 -16.13
N SER A 14 2.99 -20.17 -14.85
CA SER A 14 2.27 -19.09 -14.15
C SER A 14 2.74 -17.75 -14.71
N SER A 15 1.86 -17.01 -15.38
CA SER A 15 2.13 -15.62 -15.77
C SER A 15 2.11 -14.73 -14.54
N VAL A 16 3.29 -14.25 -14.13
CA VAL A 16 3.43 -13.21 -13.12
C VAL A 16 3.25 -11.86 -13.82
N GLN A 17 2.16 -11.18 -13.53
CA GLN A 17 1.94 -9.81 -13.98
C GLN A 17 2.60 -8.88 -12.95
N ALA A 18 3.79 -8.36 -13.27
CA ALA A 18 4.44 -7.36 -12.44
C ALA A 18 3.66 -6.04 -12.58
N VAL A 19 2.93 -5.64 -11.53
CA VAL A 19 2.36 -4.30 -11.44
C VAL A 19 3.47 -3.37 -10.96
N PRO A 20 3.71 -2.20 -11.60
CA PRO A 20 4.71 -1.27 -11.11
C PRO A 20 4.35 -0.84 -9.68
N MET A 21 5.17 -1.18 -8.70
CA MET A 21 4.80 -1.03 -7.28
C MET A 21 4.64 0.43 -6.82
N PHE A 22 5.22 1.40 -7.53
CA PHE A 22 5.14 2.80 -7.14
C PHE A 22 3.88 3.51 -7.64
N VAL A 23 3.31 3.09 -8.77
CA VAL A 23 2.09 3.74 -9.29
C VAL A 23 0.87 3.48 -8.40
N THR A 24 0.89 2.40 -7.61
CA THR A 24 -0.16 2.11 -6.63
C THR A 24 -0.06 2.99 -5.38
N ARG A 25 1.09 3.64 -5.15
CA ARG A 25 1.34 4.55 -4.04
C ARG A 25 1.02 6.01 -4.37
N ILE A 26 0.47 6.27 -5.55
CA ILE A 26 0.17 7.60 -6.06
C ILE A 26 -1.31 7.60 -6.48
N PRO A 27 -2.12 8.61 -6.10
CA PRO A 27 -3.49 8.68 -6.56
C PRO A 27 -3.53 8.76 -8.10
N ASN A 28 -4.35 7.94 -8.73
CA ASN A 28 -4.43 7.84 -10.20
C ASN A 28 -3.09 7.55 -10.90
N GLY A 29 -2.11 6.93 -10.21
CA GLY A 29 -0.77 6.71 -10.76
C GLY A 29 -0.72 5.89 -12.05
N ASP A 30 -1.72 5.05 -12.29
CA ASP A 30 -1.92 4.23 -13.49
C ASP A 30 -3.03 4.75 -14.42
N ASN A 31 -3.64 5.89 -14.08
CA ASN A 31 -4.82 6.45 -14.74
C ASN A 31 -4.54 7.80 -15.42
N VAL A 32 -3.26 8.21 -15.51
CA VAL A 32 -2.86 9.38 -16.30
C VAL A 32 -2.87 9.02 -17.80
N PRO A 33 -3.60 9.73 -18.66
CA PRO A 33 -3.78 9.35 -20.06
C PRO A 33 -2.47 9.20 -20.84
N GLY A 34 -2.24 8.01 -21.38
CA GLY A 34 -1.07 7.72 -22.22
C GLY A 34 0.22 7.44 -21.45
N ILE A 35 0.17 7.37 -20.12
CA ILE A 35 1.34 7.20 -19.25
C ILE A 35 1.28 5.82 -18.59
N LYS A 36 2.33 5.03 -18.73
CA LYS A 36 2.47 3.72 -18.07
C LYS A 36 3.40 3.77 -16.87
N ALA A 37 4.38 4.66 -16.91
CA ALA A 37 5.41 4.82 -15.91
C ALA A 37 5.44 6.27 -15.41
N LEU A 38 4.45 6.62 -14.59
CA LEU A 38 4.38 7.94 -13.96
C LEU A 38 5.66 8.19 -13.14
N GLY A 39 6.30 9.33 -13.36
CA GLY A 39 7.57 9.69 -12.73
C GLY A 39 8.82 9.45 -13.58
N HIS A 40 8.72 8.80 -14.74
CA HIS A 40 9.84 8.64 -15.68
C HIS A 40 9.69 9.61 -16.88
N GLU A 41 10.81 9.99 -17.50
CA GLU A 41 10.79 10.85 -18.69
C GLU A 41 10.20 10.15 -19.92
N ASP A 42 10.46 8.84 -20.07
CA ASP A 42 10.02 8.07 -21.24
C ASP A 42 8.53 7.67 -21.18
N THR A 43 7.87 7.87 -20.03
CA THR A 43 6.47 7.54 -19.72
C THR A 43 6.09 6.06 -19.86
N ILE A 44 7.01 5.21 -20.31
CA ILE A 44 6.79 3.78 -20.58
C ILE A 44 7.57 2.86 -19.64
N GLY A 45 8.60 3.39 -18.96
CA GLY A 45 9.37 2.66 -17.96
C GLY A 45 10.46 1.74 -18.53
N GLU A 46 10.94 2.03 -19.73
CA GLU A 46 12.13 1.40 -20.33
C GLU A 46 13.43 2.07 -19.86
N ASP A 47 13.38 3.36 -19.48
CA ASP A 47 14.48 4.12 -18.89
C ASP A 47 14.27 4.35 -17.37
N THR A 48 15.37 4.52 -16.64
CA THR A 48 15.43 4.90 -15.22
C THR A 48 15.41 6.41 -14.99
N THR A 49 15.56 7.22 -16.04
CA THR A 49 15.60 8.68 -15.94
C THR A 49 14.24 9.21 -15.47
N ARG A 50 14.27 9.94 -14.34
CA ARG A 50 13.07 10.46 -13.69
C ARG A 50 12.76 11.88 -14.15
N ASN A 51 11.48 12.16 -14.33
CA ASN A 51 11.01 13.54 -14.52
C ASN A 51 10.96 14.28 -13.17
N LEU A 52 10.58 15.57 -13.19
CA LEU A 52 10.57 16.42 -11.99
C LEU A 52 9.69 15.86 -10.87
N PHE A 53 8.50 15.34 -11.20
CA PHE A 53 7.64 14.67 -10.22
C PHE A 53 8.27 13.39 -9.67
N GLY A 54 8.89 12.57 -10.52
CA GLY A 54 9.55 11.34 -10.09
C GLY A 54 10.72 11.60 -9.13
N ILE A 55 11.46 12.68 -9.34
CA ILE A 55 12.51 13.14 -8.41
C ILE A 55 11.88 13.57 -7.08
N ALA A 56 10.83 14.41 -7.12
CA ALA A 56 10.14 14.85 -5.90
C ALA A 56 9.53 13.68 -5.12
N PHE A 57 8.97 12.68 -5.80
CA PHE A 57 8.44 11.46 -5.19
C PHE A 57 9.55 10.62 -4.53
N GLU A 58 10.72 10.53 -5.15
CA GLU A 58 11.89 9.88 -4.53
C GLU A 58 12.37 10.65 -3.28
N GLU A 59 12.45 11.97 -3.36
CA GLU A 59 12.83 12.83 -2.22
C GLU A 59 11.82 12.76 -1.06
N ALA A 60 10.54 12.54 -1.36
CA ALA A 60 9.50 12.27 -0.39
C ALA A 60 9.54 10.83 0.18
N GLY A 61 10.56 10.03 -0.13
CA GLY A 61 10.72 8.67 0.38
C GLY A 61 9.89 7.63 -0.37
N THR A 62 9.45 7.92 -1.61
CA THR A 62 8.55 7.08 -2.41
C THR A 62 7.18 6.84 -1.76
N GLU A 63 6.69 7.87 -1.08
CA GLU A 63 5.41 7.92 -0.40
C GLU A 63 4.59 9.13 -0.87
N TRP A 64 3.26 9.00 -0.91
CA TRP A 64 2.36 10.12 -1.14
C TRP A 64 2.21 10.94 0.15
N THR A 65 3.22 11.76 0.44
CA THR A 65 3.19 12.65 1.58
C THR A 65 2.32 13.87 1.31
N LYS A 66 1.89 14.54 2.39
CA LYS A 66 1.15 15.79 2.26
C LYS A 66 1.98 16.85 1.55
N GLU A 67 3.27 16.93 1.89
CA GLU A 67 4.22 17.86 1.29
C GLU A 67 4.37 17.63 -0.21
N LEU A 68 4.47 16.36 -0.64
CA LEU A 68 4.51 16.04 -2.07
C LEU A 68 3.19 16.40 -2.75
N CYS A 69 2.04 16.08 -2.13
CA CYS A 69 0.73 16.41 -2.70
C CYS A 69 0.51 17.93 -2.88
N GLU A 70 0.99 18.74 -1.94
CA GLU A 70 0.89 20.20 -1.97
C GLU A 70 1.97 20.86 -2.84
N ALA A 71 3.03 20.14 -3.21
CA ALA A 71 4.08 20.64 -4.09
C ALA A 71 3.58 20.80 -5.54
N ASP A 72 4.14 21.79 -6.23
CA ASP A 72 4.03 22.01 -7.67
C ASP A 72 5.37 21.58 -8.29
N SER A 73 5.51 20.28 -8.56
CA SER A 73 6.81 19.68 -8.89
C SER A 73 7.37 20.14 -10.22
N ASP A 74 6.50 20.42 -11.20
CA ASP A 74 6.92 20.93 -12.50
C ASP A 74 6.75 22.44 -12.65
N GLU A 75 6.25 23.18 -11.66
CA GLU A 75 6.11 24.64 -11.66
C GLU A 75 5.13 25.16 -12.75
N ASP A 76 4.03 24.44 -12.98
CA ASP A 76 2.96 24.84 -13.91
C ASP A 76 1.85 25.68 -13.25
N GLY A 77 1.91 25.85 -11.92
CA GLY A 77 0.94 26.56 -11.10
C GLY A 77 -0.22 25.69 -10.59
N GLN A 78 -0.07 24.37 -10.61
CA GLN A 78 -0.95 23.39 -9.99
C GLN A 78 -0.15 22.50 -9.04
N THR A 79 -0.79 22.04 -7.97
CA THR A 79 -0.14 21.06 -7.11
C THR A 79 -0.28 19.65 -7.68
N ASN A 80 0.65 18.75 -7.32
CA ASN A 80 0.60 17.34 -7.68
C ASN A 80 -0.77 16.72 -7.32
N GLY A 81 -1.33 17.06 -6.16
CA GLY A 81 -2.67 16.64 -5.75
C GLY A 81 -3.80 17.19 -6.61
N GLN A 82 -3.72 18.44 -7.05
CA GLN A 82 -4.74 19.00 -7.96
C GLN A 82 -4.79 18.24 -9.28
N GLU A 83 -3.63 17.85 -9.81
CA GLU A 83 -3.50 17.13 -11.07
C GLU A 83 -3.89 15.66 -10.95
N LEU A 84 -3.34 14.98 -9.95
CA LEU A 84 -3.53 13.54 -9.70
C LEU A 84 -4.83 13.21 -8.96
N GLY A 85 -5.70 14.20 -8.74
CA GLY A 85 -7.07 13.96 -8.26
C GLY A 85 -7.20 13.81 -6.74
N ASP A 86 -6.22 14.31 -5.99
CA ASP A 86 -6.24 14.51 -4.54
C ASP A 86 -6.00 15.99 -4.18
N PRO A 87 -6.87 16.93 -4.60
CA PRO A 87 -6.69 18.37 -4.37
C PRO A 87 -6.71 18.77 -2.88
N CYS A 88 -7.11 17.89 -1.97
CA CYS A 88 -7.15 18.14 -0.53
C CYS A 88 -6.07 17.41 0.27
N CYS A 89 -5.21 16.64 -0.40
CA CYS A 89 -4.10 15.91 0.20
C CYS A 89 -4.54 15.00 1.35
N ILE A 90 -5.60 14.22 1.10
CA ILE A 90 -6.17 13.27 2.07
C ILE A 90 -6.07 11.82 1.61
N TRP A 91 -5.68 11.59 0.35
CA TRP A 91 -5.61 10.25 -0.19
C TRP A 91 -4.53 9.44 0.52
N LYS A 92 -4.82 8.17 0.78
CA LYS A 92 -3.87 7.19 1.32
C LYS A 92 -3.82 5.98 0.40
N GLU A 93 -2.72 5.24 0.46
CA GLU A 93 -2.55 4.04 -0.35
C GLU A 93 -3.73 3.07 -0.17
N GLY A 94 -4.38 2.72 -1.30
CA GLY A 94 -5.57 1.88 -1.34
C GLY A 94 -6.92 2.62 -1.31
N ASP A 95 -6.94 3.93 -1.04
CA ASP A 95 -8.16 4.73 -1.12
C ASP A 95 -8.57 5.02 -2.58
N ASN A 96 -9.83 5.40 -2.75
CA ASN A 96 -10.27 6.00 -4.01
C ASN A 96 -9.89 7.50 -4.02
N PRO A 97 -9.22 8.02 -5.06
CA PRO A 97 -8.99 9.45 -5.20
C PRO A 97 -10.30 10.24 -5.24
N LEU A 98 -10.27 11.51 -4.80
CA LEU A 98 -11.42 12.41 -4.86
C LEU A 98 -11.92 12.61 -6.30
N ARG A 99 -11.02 12.51 -7.27
CA ARG A 99 -11.32 12.64 -8.69
C ARG A 99 -10.48 11.67 -9.50
N THR A 100 -11.10 10.92 -10.40
CA THR A 100 -10.41 9.99 -11.31
C THR A 100 -10.45 10.42 -12.78
N VAL A 101 -11.16 11.50 -13.10
CA VAL A 101 -11.35 11.98 -14.49
C VAL A 101 -10.76 13.37 -14.69
N GLY A 102 -10.12 13.58 -15.83
CA GLY A 102 -9.45 14.84 -16.17
C GLY A 102 -8.20 15.07 -15.34
N VAL A 103 -7.48 14.01 -14.97
CA VAL A 103 -6.16 14.08 -14.34
C VAL A 103 -5.09 14.43 -15.38
N SER A 104 -3.96 14.98 -14.93
CA SER A 104 -2.85 15.40 -15.78
C SER A 104 -1.50 14.86 -15.29
N HIS A 105 -0.42 15.18 -16.00
CA HIS A 105 0.90 14.63 -15.76
C HIS A 105 1.75 15.62 -14.94
N PRO A 106 2.02 15.35 -13.64
CA PRO A 106 2.62 16.30 -12.70
C PRO A 106 4.12 16.59 -12.89
N GLY A 107 4.72 15.98 -13.90
CA GLY A 107 6.12 16.20 -14.30
C GLY A 107 6.26 16.81 -15.69
N ASP A 108 5.18 17.30 -16.31
CA ASP A 108 5.16 17.90 -17.64
C ASP A 108 4.30 19.16 -17.63
N LYS A 109 4.98 20.32 -17.56
CA LYS A 109 4.38 21.67 -17.51
C LYS A 109 3.35 21.97 -18.61
N SER A 110 3.35 21.20 -19.70
CA SER A 110 2.39 21.35 -20.80
C SER A 110 1.04 20.65 -20.56
N LYS A 111 0.95 19.82 -19.51
CA LYS A 111 -0.19 18.97 -19.19
C LYS A 111 -0.87 19.48 -17.93
N ILE A 112 -1.82 20.38 -18.11
CA ILE A 112 -2.57 20.94 -16.99
C ILE A 112 -3.98 20.35 -16.85
N SER A 113 -4.49 20.30 -15.62
CA SER A 113 -5.87 19.93 -15.33
C SER A 113 -6.80 21.15 -15.36
N ASP A 114 -8.10 20.93 -15.52
CA ASP A 114 -9.09 22.02 -15.47
C ASP A 114 -9.32 22.48 -14.02
N LYS A 115 -8.92 23.72 -13.70
CA LYS A 115 -9.05 24.32 -12.36
C LYS A 115 -10.48 24.30 -11.80
N SER A 116 -11.50 24.28 -12.67
CA SER A 116 -12.90 24.20 -12.24
C SER A 116 -13.20 22.94 -11.39
N ARG A 117 -12.34 21.91 -11.49
CA ARG A 117 -12.46 20.63 -10.78
C ARG A 117 -12.17 20.69 -9.28
N TRP A 118 -11.48 21.74 -8.79
CA TRP A 118 -11.22 21.91 -7.34
C TRP A 118 -11.51 23.30 -6.80
N THR A 119 -11.76 24.31 -7.65
CA THR A 119 -12.08 25.69 -7.21
C THR A 119 -13.26 25.81 -6.24
N LYS A 120 -14.21 24.87 -6.25
CA LYS A 120 -15.39 24.85 -5.36
C LYS A 120 -15.27 23.82 -4.23
N LEU A 121 -14.12 23.17 -4.11
CA LEU A 121 -13.93 22.10 -3.14
C LEU A 121 -13.59 22.71 -1.78
N ASP A 122 -14.36 22.36 -0.75
CA ASP A 122 -14.07 22.69 0.63
C ASP A 122 -13.25 21.56 1.25
N CYS A 123 -11.93 21.73 1.31
CA CYS A 123 -11.04 20.70 1.82
C CYS A 123 -11.18 20.45 3.32
N GLU A 124 -11.72 21.37 4.09
CA GLU A 124 -11.97 21.15 5.51
C GLU A 124 -13.18 20.23 5.71
N ALA A 125 -14.26 20.46 4.94
CA ALA A 125 -15.40 19.56 4.93
C ALA A 125 -15.03 18.16 4.41
N VAL A 126 -14.19 18.07 3.38
CA VAL A 126 -13.72 16.79 2.81
C VAL A 126 -12.86 16.01 3.81
N LYS A 127 -11.94 16.67 4.52
CA LYS A 127 -11.14 16.03 5.59
C LYS A 127 -12.04 15.48 6.69
N ALA A 128 -13.00 16.26 7.17
CA ALA A 128 -13.93 15.82 8.20
C ALA A 128 -14.75 14.60 7.77
N GLN A 129 -15.18 14.54 6.51
CA GLN A 129 -15.88 13.37 5.96
C GLN A 129 -14.96 12.13 5.87
N ALA A 130 -13.70 12.31 5.49
CA ALA A 130 -12.73 11.22 5.41
C ALA A 130 -12.41 10.64 6.81
N GLU A 131 -12.27 11.49 7.81
CA GLU A 131 -12.07 11.09 9.21
C GLU A 131 -13.28 10.31 9.74
N ALA A 132 -14.50 10.80 9.52
CA ALA A 132 -15.72 10.12 9.94
C ALA A 132 -15.90 8.75 9.26
N LYS A 133 -15.55 8.64 7.96
CA LYS A 133 -15.57 7.36 7.24
C LYS A 133 -14.56 6.38 7.83
N ALA A 134 -13.34 6.84 8.14
CA ALA A 134 -12.30 6.00 8.73
C ALA A 134 -12.71 5.47 10.11
N GLU A 135 -13.35 6.30 10.94
CA GLU A 135 -13.89 5.88 12.25
C GLU A 135 -14.97 4.80 12.08
N ALA A 136 -15.94 5.02 11.19
CA ALA A 136 -16.99 4.03 10.91
C ALA A 136 -16.45 2.70 10.37
N GLU A 137 -15.40 2.73 9.54
CA GLU A 137 -14.73 1.52 9.03
C GLU A 137 -13.94 0.78 10.12
N ALA A 138 -13.32 1.50 11.05
CA ALA A 138 -12.64 0.92 12.21
C ALA A 138 -13.63 0.19 13.14
N ASP A 139 -14.77 0.81 13.45
CA ASP A 139 -15.82 0.20 14.26
C ASP A 139 -16.42 -1.05 13.60
N ALA A 140 -16.68 -0.97 12.28
CA ALA A 140 -17.18 -2.12 11.52
C ALA A 140 -16.18 -3.29 11.45
N LYS A 141 -14.88 -3.01 11.51
CA LYS A 141 -13.82 -4.05 11.57
C LYS A 141 -13.70 -4.65 12.96
N ALA A 142 -13.86 -3.85 14.02
CA ALA A 142 -13.87 -4.33 15.40
C ALA A 142 -15.03 -5.30 15.68
N SER A 143 -16.23 -5.03 15.14
CA SER A 143 -17.40 -5.91 15.30
C SER A 143 -17.26 -7.28 14.62
N LYS A 144 -16.33 -7.46 13.66
CA LYS A 144 -16.13 -8.72 12.92
C LYS A 144 -15.05 -9.63 13.53
N ASN A 145 -14.25 -9.12 14.47
CA ASN A 145 -13.17 -9.86 15.11
C ASN A 145 -13.55 -10.41 16.50
N SER A 146 -14.82 -10.34 16.90
CA SER A 146 -15.30 -10.97 18.14
C SER A 146 -15.27 -12.50 17.99
N PRO A 147 -14.57 -13.25 18.86
CA PRO A 147 -14.66 -14.72 18.86
C PRO A 147 -16.08 -15.11 19.25
N ASP A 148 -16.77 -15.80 18.35
CA ASP A 148 -17.99 -16.53 18.65
C ASP A 148 -17.65 -17.59 19.73
N GLY A 149 -17.80 -17.18 20.99
CA GLY A 149 -17.73 -18.04 22.15
C GLY A 149 -18.97 -18.91 22.18
N GLY A 150 -18.91 -20.02 21.46
CA GLY A 150 -19.91 -21.07 21.51
C GLY A 150 -20.12 -21.57 22.94
N GLU A 151 -21.41 -21.67 23.28
CA GLU A 151 -22.03 -22.11 24.54
C GLU A 151 -21.26 -23.15 25.37
N ASP A 152 -21.20 -22.85 26.67
CA ASP A 152 -20.97 -23.78 27.78
C ASP A 152 -21.86 -25.03 27.65
N SER A 153 -21.23 -26.19 27.77
CA SER A 153 -21.87 -27.34 28.41
C SER A 153 -20.93 -27.87 29.48
N ASP A 154 -21.29 -27.60 30.74
CA ASP A 154 -20.67 -28.13 31.94
C ASP A 154 -20.54 -29.67 31.89
N VAL A 155 -19.32 -30.18 32.07
CA VAL A 155 -19.10 -31.52 32.62
C VAL A 155 -18.02 -31.43 33.70
N ASP A 156 -18.51 -31.40 34.93
CA ASP A 156 -17.76 -31.58 36.17
C ASP A 156 -17.33 -33.04 36.33
N ILE A 157 -16.03 -33.34 36.36
CA ILE A 157 -15.51 -34.56 37.00
C ILE A 157 -14.24 -34.24 37.81
N SER A 158 -14.40 -34.52 39.11
CA SER A 158 -13.46 -34.39 40.21
C SER A 158 -12.21 -35.28 40.12
N MET A 159 -11.25 -34.92 40.99
CA MET A 159 -9.86 -35.32 41.10
C MET A 159 -9.62 -36.81 41.44
N GLY A 160 -8.54 -37.37 40.87
CA GLY A 160 -7.90 -38.61 41.32
C GLY A 160 -6.39 -38.55 41.03
N ALA A 161 -5.58 -38.68 42.09
CA ALA A 161 -4.12 -38.53 42.06
C ALA A 161 -3.37 -39.80 41.58
N SER A 162 -2.09 -39.57 41.29
CA SER A 162 -0.93 -40.49 41.35
C SER A 162 -0.41 -41.11 40.04
N ASP A 163 0.70 -40.50 39.59
CA ASP A 163 2.03 -41.10 39.41
C ASP A 163 2.39 -41.96 38.17
N THR A 164 3.31 -41.37 37.39
CA THR A 164 4.62 -41.91 36.96
C THR A 164 4.81 -42.45 35.52
N SER A 165 5.82 -41.84 34.88
CA SER A 165 6.84 -42.33 33.92
C SER A 165 6.62 -42.28 32.39
N GLY A 166 7.52 -41.51 31.77
CA GLY A 166 8.13 -41.73 30.44
C GLY A 166 7.29 -41.27 29.24
N ALA A 167 7.83 -40.69 28.16
CA ALA A 167 9.18 -40.33 27.78
C ALA A 167 9.07 -39.44 26.50
N GLU A 168 10.07 -38.58 26.27
CA GLU A 168 10.52 -37.98 24.98
C GLU A 168 9.54 -37.17 24.10
N GLY A 169 9.92 -35.92 23.74
CA GLY A 169 9.26 -35.20 22.62
C GLY A 169 9.52 -33.70 22.44
N PHE A 170 10.79 -33.29 22.39
CA PHE A 170 11.38 -32.10 21.73
C PHE A 170 10.45 -30.96 21.24
N THR A 171 10.45 -29.82 21.94
CA THR A 171 9.83 -28.55 21.51
C THR A 171 10.90 -27.55 21.06
N THR A 172 10.89 -27.15 19.78
CA THR A 172 11.75 -26.06 19.27
C THR A 172 11.08 -24.71 19.46
N SER A 173 11.49 -24.00 20.50
CA SER A 173 11.25 -22.56 20.71
C SER A 173 12.25 -21.74 19.87
N ILE A 174 11.73 -20.85 19.02
CA ILE A 174 12.54 -19.86 18.30
C ILE A 174 12.84 -18.72 19.27
N ALA A 175 14.11 -18.56 19.61
CA ALA A 175 14.62 -17.53 20.51
C ALA A 175 14.70 -16.16 19.83
N LEU A 176 14.19 -15.14 20.52
CA LEU A 176 14.43 -13.71 20.27
C LEU A 176 15.93 -13.41 20.39
N VAL A 177 16.54 -12.92 19.31
CA VAL A 177 17.92 -12.41 19.31
C VAL A 177 17.90 -10.98 19.85
N ALA A 178 18.34 -10.82 21.10
CA ALA A 178 18.66 -9.52 21.67
C ALA A 178 20.03 -9.06 21.14
N ILE A 179 20.05 -7.92 20.44
CA ILE A 179 21.27 -7.26 19.96
C ILE A 179 21.89 -6.50 21.14
N PRO A 180 23.16 -6.75 21.52
CA PRO A 180 23.80 -5.98 22.58
C PRO A 180 24.21 -4.60 22.08
N VAL A 181 23.70 -3.58 22.77
CA VAL A 181 24.17 -2.20 22.75
C VAL A 181 25.62 -2.17 23.24
N VAL A 182 26.56 -1.76 22.38
CA VAL A 182 27.94 -1.42 22.79
C VAL A 182 28.08 0.10 22.71
N LEU A 183 28.00 0.70 23.89
CA LEU A 183 28.40 2.07 24.20
C LEU A 183 29.93 2.14 24.23
N GLN A 184 30.55 2.94 23.38
CA GLN A 184 31.93 3.40 23.58
C GLN A 184 31.97 4.92 23.56
N LEU A 185 32.34 5.46 24.72
CA LEU A 185 32.59 6.87 25.00
C LEU A 185 34.11 7.11 24.97
N LEU A 186 34.47 8.26 24.40
CA LEU A 186 35.69 9.07 24.62
C LEU A 186 37.00 8.61 23.96
N TRP A 187 37.44 9.36 22.96
CA TRP A 187 38.40 10.46 23.11
C TRP A 187 38.07 11.61 22.16
#